data_AF-A0A947Y3K2-F1
#
_entry.id   AF-A0A947Y3K2-F1
#
_cell.length_a   1.000
_cell.length_b   1.000
_cell.length_c   1.000
_cell.angle_alpha   90.00
_cell.angle_beta   90.00
_cell.angle_gamma   90.00
#
_symmetry.space_group_name_H-M   'P 1'
#
loop_
_entity.id
_entity.type
_entity.pdbx_description
1 polymer ?
#
loop_
_entity_poly.entity_id
_entity_poly.type
_entity_poly.pdbx_seq_one_letter_code
_entity_poly.pdbx_strand_id
1 'polypeptide(L)'
;MTCLRPADLLNRLNPTLLLAVLIGFAAAAAQAAPHPDTCTNGYVWREAYPGDHVCVLPATREQAAEDNRLAATRREPQGGAYGPDTCKPGFVWREARADDHVCVTPEVRAQTARDTLLAHTRRLMPPAARNGAATSAPDSAKSDDAVDMSPPAARPKARAKKKMAARKSSFKLPEFPWPPPPYSTRLKLDRALLVAAQPAPTNGSVAARMEQALAANGYTQISYYAVPDGFAMVTQVERIEPDAASAAVQRWSTQIDPVSLIPFNLDAYLKALLGKNGDSFRVIVFTFTPTPFTAGGSPVAPGEAMAWVEKGATALPASIAAQAYGADTACTALVYEFRISSLGAMLQRPSEFDGRQHLQAAGILKRLEQP
;
A
#
# COMPACT_ATOMS: atom_id res chain seq x y z
N MET A 1 45.06 9.54 48.01
CA MET A 1 44.28 9.48 46.75
C MET A 1 45.03 10.29 45.70
N THR A 2 45.88 9.62 44.92
CA THR A 2 46.73 10.23 43.91
C THR A 2 46.04 10.10 42.55
N CYS A 3 45.70 11.24 41.92
CA CYS A 3 45.16 11.29 40.57
C CYS A 3 46.24 10.94 39.53
N LEU A 4 45.97 9.92 38.70
CA LEU A 4 46.76 9.60 37.51
C LEU A 4 46.50 10.62 36.39
N ARG A 5 47.57 11.03 35.70
CA ARG A 5 47.52 12.00 34.59
C ARG A 5 47.12 11.29 33.28
N PRO A 6 46.40 11.98 32.37
CA PRO A 6 45.86 11.39 31.14
C PRO A 6 46.91 10.97 30.07
N ALA A 7 48.20 11.17 30.33
CA ALA A 7 49.28 10.83 29.40
C ALA A 7 49.69 9.34 29.45
N ASP A 8 49.31 8.59 30.49
CA ASP A 8 49.68 7.17 30.65
C ASP A 8 48.71 6.18 29.97
N LEU A 9 47.62 6.67 29.38
CA LEU A 9 46.64 5.80 28.70
C LEU A 9 47.04 5.45 27.25
N LEU A 10 47.91 6.24 26.63
CA LEU A 10 48.29 6.08 25.22
C LEU A 10 49.48 5.14 25.00
N ASN A 11 50.18 4.73 26.05
CA ASN A 11 51.38 3.88 25.95
C ASN A 11 51.12 2.39 26.27
N ARG A 12 49.83 1.98 26.31
CA ARG A 12 49.41 0.57 26.47
C ARG A 12 48.59 0.02 25.30
N LEU A 13 48.65 0.69 24.14
CA LEU A 13 48.04 0.17 22.92
C LEU A 13 49.08 -0.66 22.16
N ASN A 14 48.86 -1.98 22.18
CA ASN A 14 49.70 -2.98 21.55
C ASN A 14 49.73 -2.73 20.02
N PRO A 15 50.89 -2.51 19.39
CA PRO A 15 50.98 -2.15 17.96
C PRO A 15 50.46 -3.27 17.03
N THR A 16 50.37 -4.51 17.51
CA THR A 16 49.72 -5.64 16.84
C THR A 16 48.19 -5.52 16.79
N LEU A 17 47.56 -4.82 17.74
CA LEU A 17 46.12 -4.59 17.72
C LEU A 17 45.73 -3.49 16.72
N LEU A 18 46.61 -2.50 16.49
CA LEU A 18 46.38 -1.46 15.48
C LEU A 18 46.48 -2.00 14.05
N LEU A 19 47.35 -2.99 13.80
CA LEU A 19 47.51 -3.60 12.48
C LEU A 19 46.33 -4.54 12.14
N ALA A 20 45.74 -5.22 13.13
CA ALA A 20 44.54 -6.05 12.93
C ALA A 20 43.30 -5.21 12.60
N VAL A 21 43.19 -4.00 13.15
CA VAL A 21 42.10 -3.05 12.81
C VAL A 21 42.27 -2.48 11.40
N LEU A 22 43.49 -2.32 10.89
CA LEU A 22 43.74 -1.81 9.53
C LEU A 22 43.63 -2.86 8.42
N ILE A 23 43.84 -4.15 8.72
CA ILE A 23 43.65 -5.25 7.74
C ILE A 23 42.16 -5.69 7.68
N GLY A 24 41.38 -5.46 8.74
CA GLY A 24 39.95 -5.78 8.78
C GLY A 24 39.04 -4.87 7.95
N PHE A 25 39.55 -3.76 7.39
CA PHE A 25 38.75 -2.76 6.67
C PHE A 25 38.81 -2.85 5.13
N ALA A 26 39.52 -3.82 4.55
CA ALA A 26 39.78 -3.88 3.10
C ALA A 26 39.13 -5.08 2.37
N ALA A 27 38.01 -5.59 2.87
CA ALA A 27 37.17 -6.55 2.13
C ALA A 27 35.70 -6.09 2.12
N ALA A 28 35.45 -4.84 1.73
CA ALA A 28 34.14 -4.47 1.22
C ALA A 28 33.98 -5.15 -0.15
N ALA A 29 33.44 -6.38 -0.13
CA ALA A 29 33.05 -7.09 -1.34
C ALA A 29 32.21 -6.16 -2.21
N ALA A 30 32.66 -5.90 -3.42
CA ALA A 30 31.87 -5.22 -4.44
C ALA A 30 30.59 -6.05 -4.64
N GLN A 31 29.50 -5.65 -3.99
CA GLN A 31 28.20 -6.26 -4.21
C GLN A 31 27.83 -6.00 -5.65
N ALA A 32 27.69 -7.07 -6.44
CA ALA A 32 27.09 -7.01 -7.75
C ALA A 32 25.75 -6.27 -7.63
N ALA A 33 25.46 -5.40 -8.61
CA ALA A 33 24.21 -4.67 -8.61
C ALA A 33 23.04 -5.66 -8.49
N PRO A 34 22.03 -5.39 -7.63
CA PRO A 34 20.90 -6.28 -7.45
C PRO A 34 20.18 -6.52 -8.79
N HIS A 35 19.72 -7.76 -9.00
CA HIS A 35 18.95 -8.13 -10.18
C HIS A 35 17.75 -7.18 -10.37
N PRO A 36 17.34 -6.80 -11.60
CA PRO A 36 16.20 -5.89 -11.81
C PRO A 36 14.88 -6.40 -11.20
N ASP A 37 14.75 -7.72 -11.06
CA ASP A 37 13.60 -8.35 -10.40
C ASP A 37 13.81 -8.59 -8.90
N THR A 38 14.85 -8.03 -8.28
CA THR A 38 15.09 -8.19 -6.83
C THR A 38 13.89 -7.70 -6.04
N CYS A 39 13.40 -8.52 -5.11
CA CYS A 39 12.25 -8.20 -4.29
C CYS A 39 12.60 -7.24 -3.15
N THR A 40 11.64 -6.40 -2.78
CA THR A 40 11.76 -5.52 -1.62
C THR A 40 11.78 -6.32 -0.31
N ASN A 41 12.25 -5.69 0.78
CA ASN A 41 12.33 -6.34 2.10
C ASN A 41 10.98 -6.97 2.49
N GLY A 42 11.01 -8.24 2.91
CA GLY A 42 9.82 -9.02 3.27
C GLY A 42 9.19 -9.81 2.11
N TYR A 43 9.70 -9.65 0.88
CA TYR A 43 9.26 -10.41 -0.29
C TYR A 43 10.41 -11.25 -0.87
N VAL A 44 10.06 -12.38 -1.49
CA VAL A 44 10.97 -13.33 -2.14
C VAL A 44 10.41 -13.72 -3.51
N TRP A 45 11.24 -14.28 -4.40
CA TRP A 45 10.74 -14.85 -5.65
C TRP A 45 9.82 -16.04 -5.37
N ARG A 46 8.70 -16.11 -6.10
CA ARG A 46 7.69 -17.18 -5.96
C ARG A 46 8.25 -18.53 -6.36
N GLU A 47 9.13 -18.58 -7.34
CA GLU A 47 9.82 -19.81 -7.77
C GLU A 47 8.86 -20.96 -8.11
N ALA A 48 7.67 -20.64 -8.66
CA ALA A 48 6.69 -21.64 -9.08
C ALA A 48 7.22 -22.53 -10.21
N TYR A 49 8.19 -22.02 -10.97
CA TYR A 49 8.92 -22.72 -12.01
C TYR A 49 10.31 -22.06 -12.24
N PRO A 50 11.23 -22.70 -12.97
CA PRO A 50 12.54 -22.10 -13.26
C PRO A 50 12.43 -20.75 -13.99
N GLY A 51 12.95 -19.68 -13.39
CA GLY A 51 12.87 -18.31 -13.93
C GLY A 51 11.66 -17.49 -13.46
N ASP A 52 10.86 -18.00 -12.52
CA ASP A 52 9.74 -17.26 -11.93
C ASP A 52 10.19 -16.25 -10.86
N HIS A 53 10.45 -15.01 -11.30
CA HIS A 53 10.83 -13.88 -10.43
C HIS A 53 9.65 -12.98 -10.03
N VAL A 54 8.46 -13.57 -9.84
CA VAL A 54 7.32 -12.86 -9.27
C VAL A 54 7.54 -12.67 -7.76
N CYS A 55 7.56 -11.42 -7.30
CA CYS A 55 7.78 -11.11 -5.88
C CYS A 55 6.52 -11.37 -5.05
N VAL A 56 6.63 -12.28 -4.09
CA VAL A 56 5.57 -12.75 -3.19
C VAL A 56 6.07 -12.86 -1.75
N LEU A 57 5.19 -13.16 -0.81
CA LEU A 57 5.60 -13.45 0.57
C LEU A 57 6.31 -14.81 0.66
N PRO A 58 7.20 -15.05 1.65
CA PRO A 58 7.85 -16.34 1.85
C PRO A 58 6.89 -17.54 1.88
N ALA A 59 5.74 -17.39 2.55
CA ALA A 59 4.72 -18.44 2.61
C ALA A 59 4.14 -18.78 1.22
N THR A 60 4.01 -17.80 0.32
CA THR A 60 3.53 -18.05 -1.05
C THR A 60 4.55 -18.82 -1.89
N ARG A 61 5.85 -18.59 -1.67
CA ARG A 61 6.91 -19.40 -2.27
C ARG A 61 6.84 -20.85 -1.81
N GLU A 62 6.65 -21.06 -0.50
CA GLU A 62 6.46 -22.40 0.07
C GLU A 62 5.21 -23.10 -0.49
N GLN A 63 4.09 -22.38 -0.61
CA GLN A 63 2.88 -22.90 -1.24
C GLN A 63 3.11 -23.31 -2.70
N ALA A 64 3.79 -22.48 -3.50
CA ALA A 64 4.09 -22.81 -4.90
C ALA A 64 4.97 -24.07 -5.03
N ALA A 65 5.91 -24.26 -4.10
CA ALA A 65 6.71 -25.48 -4.03
C ALA A 65 5.87 -26.71 -3.65
N GLU A 66 4.94 -26.58 -2.70
CA GLU A 66 4.04 -27.67 -2.33
C GLU A 66 3.05 -28.02 -3.45
N ASP A 67 2.54 -27.03 -4.18
CA ASP A 67 1.71 -27.26 -5.37
C ASP A 67 2.47 -28.06 -6.43
N ASN A 68 3.75 -27.76 -6.64
CA ASN A 68 4.61 -28.53 -7.55
C ASN A 68 4.79 -29.98 -7.05
N ARG A 69 4.92 -30.21 -5.74
CA ARG A 69 5.01 -31.56 -5.16
C ARG A 69 3.72 -32.35 -5.32
N LEU A 70 2.56 -31.70 -5.19
CA LEU A 70 1.24 -32.31 -5.28
C LEU A 70 0.68 -32.36 -6.72
N ALA A 71 1.37 -31.77 -7.69
CA ALA A 71 0.89 -31.65 -9.07
C ALA A 71 0.46 -33.00 -9.68
N ALA A 72 1.19 -34.09 -9.41
CA ALA A 72 0.85 -35.42 -9.89
C ALA A 72 -0.38 -36.03 -9.19
N THR A 73 -0.57 -35.76 -7.89
CA THR A 73 -1.66 -36.36 -7.11
C THR A 73 -3.02 -35.72 -7.40
N ARG A 74 -3.02 -34.47 -7.91
CA ARG A 74 -4.21 -33.69 -8.26
C ARG A 74 -4.64 -33.79 -9.73
N ARG A 75 -3.85 -34.48 -10.57
CA ARG A 75 -4.20 -34.81 -11.97
C ARG A 75 -5.00 -36.10 -12.08
N GLU A 76 -5.87 -36.17 -13.07
CA GLU A 76 -6.58 -37.40 -13.42
C GLU A 76 -5.58 -38.46 -13.92
N PRO A 77 -5.55 -39.69 -13.36
CA PRO A 77 -4.53 -40.68 -13.67
C PRO A 77 -4.42 -41.09 -15.15
N GLN A 78 -5.49 -40.92 -15.93
CA GLN A 78 -5.54 -41.26 -17.36
C GLN A 78 -5.73 -40.03 -18.26
N GLY A 79 -5.58 -38.83 -17.71
CA GLY A 79 -5.97 -37.59 -18.39
C GLY A 79 -7.50 -37.45 -18.50
N GLY A 80 -7.95 -36.48 -19.30
CA GLY A 80 -9.39 -36.20 -19.44
C GLY A 80 -9.68 -35.21 -20.58
N ALA A 81 -10.82 -34.51 -20.47
CA ALA A 81 -11.36 -33.63 -21.52
C ALA A 81 -10.41 -32.50 -21.97
N TYR A 82 -9.37 -32.20 -21.17
CA TYR A 82 -8.40 -31.14 -21.43
C TYR A 82 -6.97 -31.69 -21.65
N GLY A 83 -6.84 -32.99 -21.97
CA GLY A 83 -5.56 -33.64 -22.24
C GLY A 83 -4.95 -34.35 -21.03
N PRO A 84 -3.67 -34.75 -21.10
CA PRO A 84 -3.01 -35.57 -20.07
C PRO A 84 -2.87 -34.87 -18.72
N ASP A 85 -2.83 -33.54 -18.70
CA ASP A 85 -2.76 -32.75 -17.46
C ASP A 85 -4.12 -32.36 -16.89
N THR A 86 -5.21 -33.02 -17.33
CA THR A 86 -6.56 -32.73 -16.80
C THR A 86 -6.57 -32.85 -15.27
N CYS A 87 -7.03 -31.79 -14.60
CA CYS A 87 -7.16 -31.78 -13.15
C CYS A 87 -8.39 -32.57 -12.68
N LYS A 88 -8.27 -33.18 -11.50
CA LYS A 88 -9.40 -33.82 -10.80
C LYS A 88 -10.49 -32.78 -10.46
N PRO A 89 -11.76 -33.19 -10.26
CA PRO A 89 -12.82 -32.30 -9.80
C PRO A 89 -12.41 -31.49 -8.56
N GLY A 90 -12.67 -30.18 -8.60
CA GLY A 90 -12.27 -29.24 -7.54
C GLY A 90 -10.87 -28.62 -7.72
N PHE A 91 -10.11 -29.04 -8.74
CA PHE A 91 -8.82 -28.46 -9.10
C PHE A 91 -8.84 -27.88 -10.52
N VAL A 92 -7.99 -26.88 -10.75
CA VAL A 92 -7.79 -26.20 -12.02
C VAL A 92 -6.29 -25.95 -12.24
N TRP A 93 -5.87 -25.70 -13.47
CA TRP A 93 -4.48 -25.30 -13.75
C TRP A 93 -4.15 -23.97 -13.07
N ARG A 94 -2.95 -23.90 -12.47
CA ARG A 94 -2.45 -22.73 -11.73
C ARG A 94 -2.18 -21.53 -12.63
N GLU A 95 -1.73 -21.77 -13.86
CA GLU A 95 -1.49 -20.73 -14.88
C GLU A 95 -0.52 -19.63 -14.43
N ALA A 96 0.56 -19.98 -13.73
CA ALA A 96 1.65 -19.04 -13.43
C ALA A 96 2.36 -18.54 -14.70
N ARG A 97 2.28 -19.35 -15.77
CA ARG A 97 2.63 -19.05 -17.17
C ARG A 97 1.73 -19.90 -18.08
N ALA A 98 1.79 -19.66 -19.40
CA ALA A 98 0.87 -20.27 -20.37
C ALA A 98 0.89 -21.82 -20.37
N ASP A 99 2.04 -22.43 -20.10
CA ASP A 99 2.26 -23.88 -20.06
C ASP A 99 2.26 -24.45 -18.61
N ASP A 100 1.85 -23.66 -17.62
CA ASP A 100 1.80 -24.12 -16.22
C ASP A 100 0.49 -24.85 -15.91
N HIS A 101 0.50 -26.16 -16.17
CA HIS A 101 -0.62 -27.06 -15.87
C HIS A 101 -0.58 -27.70 -14.47
N VAL A 102 0.15 -27.11 -13.51
CA VAL A 102 0.12 -27.59 -12.13
C VAL A 102 -1.31 -27.45 -11.58
N CYS A 103 -1.90 -28.59 -11.18
CA CYS A 103 -3.26 -28.61 -10.64
C CYS A 103 -3.28 -28.07 -9.21
N VAL A 104 -4.06 -27.01 -9.02
CA VAL A 104 -4.25 -26.29 -7.76
C VAL A 104 -5.73 -25.99 -7.56
N THR A 105 -6.13 -25.47 -6.42
CA THR A 105 -7.53 -25.07 -6.23
C THR A 105 -7.82 -23.78 -7.02
N PRO A 106 -9.09 -23.47 -7.35
CA PRO A 106 -9.47 -22.22 -8.01
C PRO A 106 -8.93 -20.97 -7.28
N GLU A 107 -8.84 -21.03 -5.96
CA GLU A 107 -8.33 -19.97 -5.11
C GLU A 107 -6.83 -19.72 -5.35
N VAL A 108 -6.04 -20.79 -5.46
CA VAL A 108 -4.60 -20.71 -5.73
C VAL A 108 -4.31 -20.23 -7.16
N ARG A 109 -5.11 -20.62 -8.15
CA ARG A 109 -5.04 -20.05 -9.51
C ARG A 109 -5.30 -18.54 -9.49
N ALA A 110 -6.34 -18.11 -8.78
CA ALA A 110 -6.66 -16.69 -8.64
C ALA A 110 -5.56 -15.93 -7.87
N GLN A 111 -4.96 -16.54 -6.85
CA GLN A 111 -3.80 -15.98 -6.15
C GLN A 111 -2.59 -15.81 -7.08
N THR A 112 -2.27 -16.85 -7.85
CA THR A 112 -1.17 -16.84 -8.81
C THR A 112 -1.30 -15.69 -9.81
N ALA A 113 -2.51 -15.45 -10.34
CA ALA A 113 -2.79 -14.33 -11.22
C ALA A 113 -2.58 -12.97 -10.51
N ARG A 114 -3.07 -12.81 -9.27
CA ARG A 114 -2.86 -11.59 -8.48
C ARG A 114 -1.39 -11.32 -8.18
N ASP A 115 -0.62 -12.34 -7.83
CA ASP A 115 0.80 -12.21 -7.55
C ASP A 115 1.58 -11.77 -8.80
N THR A 116 1.25 -12.34 -9.97
CA THR A 116 1.81 -11.89 -11.24
C THR A 116 1.48 -10.42 -11.52
N LEU A 117 0.25 -9.98 -11.26
CA LEU A 117 -0.15 -8.57 -11.44
C LEU A 117 0.58 -7.62 -10.47
N LEU A 118 0.79 -8.02 -9.22
CA LEU A 118 1.44 -7.21 -8.19
C LEU A 118 2.97 -7.34 -8.18
N ALA A 119 3.55 -8.24 -8.99
CA ALA A 119 4.98 -8.52 -8.99
C ALA A 119 5.85 -7.25 -9.06
N HIS A 120 5.44 -6.30 -9.90
CA HIS A 120 6.17 -5.06 -10.14
C HIS A 120 6.14 -4.07 -8.95
N THR A 121 5.08 -4.06 -8.15
CA THR A 121 4.97 -3.17 -6.97
C THR A 121 5.82 -3.66 -5.79
N ARG A 122 6.28 -4.91 -5.86
CA ARG A 122 7.04 -5.62 -4.81
C ARG A 122 8.53 -5.77 -5.15
N ARG A 123 9.01 -5.15 -6.23
CA ARG A 123 10.42 -5.11 -6.63
C ARG A 123 11.13 -3.89 -6.04
N LEU A 124 12.40 -4.04 -5.69
CA LEU A 124 13.27 -2.91 -5.29
C LEU A 124 13.43 -1.90 -6.42
N MET A 125 13.44 -2.38 -7.67
CA MET A 125 13.51 -1.56 -8.87
C MET A 125 12.29 -1.88 -9.74
N PRO A 126 11.15 -1.18 -9.56
CA PRO A 126 10.01 -1.37 -10.45
C PRO A 126 10.45 -1.07 -11.89
N PRO A 127 10.00 -1.87 -12.89
CA PRO A 127 10.34 -1.62 -14.28
C PRO A 127 9.94 -0.18 -14.62
N ALA A 128 10.87 0.59 -15.18
CA ALA A 128 10.58 1.92 -15.66
C ALA A 128 9.38 1.82 -16.61
N ALA A 129 8.29 2.53 -16.30
CA ALA A 129 7.08 2.51 -17.10
C ALA A 129 7.45 2.77 -18.56
N ARG A 130 7.41 1.72 -19.38
CA ARG A 130 7.48 1.86 -20.83
C ARG A 130 6.17 2.54 -21.21
N ASN A 131 6.24 3.82 -21.57
CA ASN A 131 5.11 4.54 -22.14
C ASN A 131 4.52 3.68 -23.27
N GLY A 132 3.27 3.28 -23.09
CA GLY A 132 2.72 2.07 -23.68
C GLY A 132 2.54 2.08 -25.20
N ALA A 133 2.42 0.86 -25.73
CA ALA A 133 1.59 0.53 -26.87
C ALA A 133 1.14 -0.92 -26.69
N ALA A 134 -0.17 -1.13 -26.56
CA ALA A 134 -0.77 -2.44 -26.70
C ALA A 134 -1.00 -2.70 -28.18
N THR A 135 -0.48 -3.79 -28.72
CA THR A 135 -1.03 -4.48 -29.89
C THR A 135 -0.82 -5.99 -29.73
N SER A 136 -1.88 -6.71 -30.05
CA SER A 136 -2.11 -8.16 -30.05
C SER A 136 -1.09 -9.01 -30.85
N ALA A 137 -0.94 -10.27 -30.41
CA ALA A 137 -0.12 -11.42 -30.89
C ALA A 137 -0.43 -11.90 -32.35
N PRO A 138 0.19 -12.95 -32.94
CA PRO A 138 1.11 -13.98 -32.37
C PRO A 138 2.35 -14.43 -33.22
N ASP A 139 3.20 -15.24 -32.56
CA ASP A 139 4.18 -16.27 -32.98
C ASP A 139 4.96 -16.19 -34.31
N SER A 140 6.30 -16.33 -34.23
CA SER A 140 7.08 -17.49 -34.75
C SER A 140 8.60 -17.27 -34.78
N ALA A 141 9.32 -18.09 -34.01
CA ALA A 141 10.53 -18.88 -34.34
C ALA A 141 11.86 -18.26 -34.88
N LYS A 142 12.96 -18.76 -34.25
CA LYS A 142 14.36 -18.98 -34.71
C LYS A 142 15.27 -17.75 -34.86
N SER A 143 16.59 -17.78 -34.65
CA SER A 143 17.59 -18.72 -34.09
C SER A 143 18.96 -18.03 -34.17
N ASP A 144 19.80 -18.24 -33.15
CA ASP A 144 21.28 -18.40 -33.16
C ASP A 144 22.28 -17.30 -33.61
N ASP A 145 23.40 -17.32 -32.84
CA ASP A 145 24.80 -16.98 -33.13
C ASP A 145 25.38 -15.54 -32.98
N ALA A 146 25.96 -15.30 -31.79
CA ALA A 146 27.41 -15.30 -31.48
C ALA A 146 28.44 -14.36 -32.20
N VAL A 147 29.20 -13.64 -31.34
CA VAL A 147 30.63 -13.19 -31.37
C VAL A 147 31.14 -12.16 -32.42
N ASP A 148 31.64 -11.00 -31.97
CA ASP A 148 33.08 -10.72 -31.68
C ASP A 148 33.65 -9.32 -32.05
N MET A 149 34.45 -8.81 -31.11
CA MET A 149 35.59 -7.86 -31.09
C MET A 149 35.83 -6.74 -32.16
N SER A 150 35.69 -5.49 -31.68
CA SER A 150 36.67 -4.36 -31.64
C SER A 150 37.29 -3.75 -32.93
N PRO A 151 38.02 -2.60 -32.86
CA PRO A 151 37.57 -1.19 -32.68
C PRO A 151 38.08 -0.28 -33.85
N PRO A 152 37.84 1.06 -33.87
CA PRO A 152 38.93 1.95 -33.45
C PRO A 152 38.52 3.32 -32.86
N ALA A 153 39.53 4.01 -32.33
CA ALA A 153 39.53 5.25 -31.57
C ALA A 153 39.09 6.53 -32.33
N ALA A 154 38.50 7.50 -31.61
CA ALA A 154 38.76 8.93 -31.84
C ALA A 154 38.28 9.83 -30.67
N ARG A 155 39.19 10.75 -30.30
CA ARG A 155 39.22 11.93 -29.41
C ARG A 155 37.90 12.66 -29.00
N PRO A 156 37.94 13.43 -27.88
CA PRO A 156 36.77 13.97 -27.21
C PRO A 156 36.25 15.25 -27.87
N LYS A 157 34.93 15.36 -28.04
CA LYS A 157 34.28 16.64 -28.36
C LYS A 157 33.48 17.16 -27.16
N ALA A 158 33.68 18.45 -26.94
CA ALA A 158 33.19 19.31 -25.88
C ALA A 158 31.76 19.02 -25.41
N ARG A 159 31.64 18.93 -24.09
CA ARG A 159 30.41 18.77 -23.32
C ARG A 159 29.53 20.01 -23.48
N ALA A 160 28.58 19.97 -24.41
CA ALA A 160 27.48 20.93 -24.43
C ALA A 160 26.62 20.73 -23.17
N LYS A 161 26.60 21.75 -22.29
CA LYS A 161 25.75 21.78 -21.10
C LYS A 161 24.28 21.85 -21.51
N LYS A 162 23.64 20.70 -21.73
CA LYS A 162 22.19 20.61 -21.85
C LYS A 162 21.60 20.79 -20.45
N LYS A 163 21.03 21.97 -20.17
CA LYS A 163 20.20 22.22 -18.98
C LYS A 163 19.14 21.09 -18.92
N MET A 164 19.25 20.22 -17.93
CA MET A 164 18.18 19.30 -17.56
C MET A 164 17.04 20.15 -17.02
N ALA A 165 16.12 20.57 -17.91
CA ALA A 165 14.81 21.01 -17.47
C ALA A 165 14.18 19.82 -16.74
N ALA A 166 13.99 19.96 -15.43
CA ALA A 166 13.31 18.97 -14.60
C ALA A 166 11.96 18.65 -15.25
N ARG A 167 11.80 17.42 -15.76
CA ARG A 167 10.49 16.92 -16.19
C ARG A 167 9.64 16.84 -14.91
N LYS A 168 8.77 17.82 -14.68
CA LYS A 168 7.78 17.77 -13.61
C LYS A 168 6.88 16.56 -13.87
N SER A 169 7.10 15.48 -13.13
CA SER A 169 6.12 14.40 -13.01
C SER A 169 4.83 15.02 -12.47
N SER A 170 3.75 14.94 -13.24
CA SER A 170 2.41 15.39 -12.83
C SER A 170 1.61 14.16 -12.40
N PHE A 171 1.96 13.60 -11.24
CA PHE A 171 1.10 12.59 -10.63
C PHE A 171 -0.29 13.19 -10.39
N LYS A 172 -1.33 12.52 -10.90
CA LYS A 172 -2.72 12.90 -10.69
C LYS A 172 -3.29 12.04 -9.57
N LEU A 173 -4.01 12.66 -8.64
CA LEU A 173 -4.74 11.93 -7.61
C LEU A 173 -5.83 11.05 -8.24
N PRO A 174 -6.09 9.85 -7.66
CA PRO A 174 -7.33 9.12 -7.97
C PRO A 174 -8.54 9.96 -7.55
N GLU A 175 -9.66 9.79 -8.24
CA GLU A 175 -10.89 10.53 -7.92
C GLU A 175 -11.66 9.84 -6.79
N PHE A 176 -12.15 10.63 -5.83
CA PHE A 176 -13.11 10.15 -4.85
C PHE A 176 -14.51 10.12 -5.49
N PRO A 177 -15.39 9.15 -5.18
CA PRO A 177 -16.75 9.14 -5.70
C PRO A 177 -17.48 10.46 -5.39
N TRP A 178 -18.00 11.14 -6.41
CA TRP A 178 -18.61 12.46 -6.27
C TRP A 178 -19.93 12.59 -7.07
N PRO A 179 -21.02 13.19 -6.51
CA PRO A 179 -21.18 13.63 -5.12
C PRO A 179 -20.88 12.50 -4.12
N PRO A 180 -20.40 12.82 -2.90
CA PRO A 180 -19.98 11.79 -1.98
C PRO A 180 -21.12 10.80 -1.73
N PRO A 181 -20.82 9.49 -1.61
CA PRO A 181 -21.82 8.51 -1.27
C PRO A 181 -22.53 8.89 0.03
N PRO A 182 -23.75 8.38 0.24
CA PRO A 182 -24.51 8.76 1.41
C PRO A 182 -23.79 8.35 2.71
N TYR A 183 -23.41 9.34 3.53
CA TYR A 183 -22.71 9.16 4.80
C TYR A 183 -23.68 9.00 5.99
N SER A 184 -23.14 8.52 7.11
CA SER A 184 -23.85 8.32 8.38
C SER A 184 -24.09 9.63 9.11
N THR A 185 -23.06 10.48 9.17
CA THR A 185 -23.12 11.83 9.72
C THR A 185 -21.99 12.69 9.15
N ARG A 186 -22.00 13.99 9.44
CA ARG A 186 -20.96 14.92 8.99
C ARG A 186 -20.66 15.98 10.03
N LEU A 187 -19.46 16.55 9.95
CA LEU A 187 -19.09 17.77 10.66
C LEU A 187 -18.32 18.71 9.74
N LYS A 188 -18.75 19.97 9.64
CA LYS A 188 -17.92 21.03 9.08
C LYS A 188 -16.94 21.50 10.16
N LEU A 189 -15.65 21.38 9.88
CA LEU A 189 -14.60 21.83 10.80
C LEU A 189 -14.40 23.35 10.69
N ASP A 190 -14.12 23.98 11.82
CA ASP A 190 -13.74 25.39 11.85
C ASP A 190 -12.37 25.56 11.17
N ARG A 191 -12.30 26.52 10.23
CA ARG A 191 -11.08 26.88 9.52
C ARG A 191 -9.94 27.21 10.48
N ALA A 192 -10.22 27.87 11.60
CA ALA A 192 -9.20 28.28 12.57
C ALA A 192 -8.41 27.08 13.11
N LEU A 193 -9.09 25.94 13.30
CA LEU A 193 -8.50 24.68 13.76
C LEU A 193 -7.55 24.06 12.73
N LEU A 194 -7.65 24.43 11.46
CA LEU A 194 -6.88 23.86 10.35
C LEU A 194 -5.70 24.72 9.94
N VAL A 195 -5.85 26.05 10.04
CA VAL A 195 -4.80 26.99 9.63
C VAL A 195 -3.84 27.34 10.77
N ALA A 196 -4.22 27.11 12.03
CA ALA A 196 -3.38 27.33 13.22
C ALA A 196 -2.67 28.70 13.21
N ALA A 197 -3.43 29.76 12.90
CA ALA A 197 -2.95 31.15 12.77
C ALA A 197 -1.86 31.39 11.70
N GLN A 198 -1.65 30.47 10.75
CA GLN A 198 -0.77 30.72 9.61
C GLN A 198 -1.34 31.86 8.74
N PRO A 199 -0.52 32.87 8.37
CA PRO A 199 -0.99 34.03 7.60
C PRO A 199 -1.30 33.69 6.13
N ALA A 200 -0.61 32.71 5.56
CA ALA A 200 -0.78 32.25 4.18
C ALA A 200 -0.83 30.71 4.14
N PRO A 201 -1.92 30.09 4.63
CA PRO A 201 -2.04 28.64 4.66
C PRO A 201 -2.13 28.08 3.24
N THR A 202 -1.52 26.91 3.04
CA THR A 202 -1.61 26.16 1.79
C THR A 202 -2.37 24.87 2.02
N ASN A 203 -2.85 24.24 0.94
CA ASN A 203 -3.44 22.90 1.03
C ASN A 203 -2.47 21.92 1.70
N GLY A 204 -1.17 22.04 1.42
CA GLY A 204 -0.13 21.24 2.05
C GLY A 204 0.03 21.50 3.54
N SER A 205 -0.05 22.75 4.00
CA SER A 205 0.10 23.05 5.43
C SER A 205 -1.12 22.60 6.25
N VAL A 206 -2.32 22.68 5.67
CA VAL A 206 -3.55 22.14 6.28
C VAL A 206 -3.54 20.61 6.28
N ALA A 207 -3.16 19.97 5.17
CA ALA A 207 -3.03 18.52 5.09
C ALA A 207 -2.03 18.00 6.12
N ALA A 208 -0.85 18.63 6.25
CA ALA A 208 0.15 18.26 7.24
C ALA A 208 -0.35 18.40 8.68
N ARG A 209 -1.11 19.46 9.00
CA ARG A 209 -1.74 19.60 10.33
C ARG A 209 -2.75 18.48 10.60
N MET A 210 -3.55 18.12 9.60
CA MET A 210 -4.51 17.02 9.71
C MET A 210 -3.82 15.67 9.87
N GLU A 211 -2.78 15.40 9.10
CA GLU A 211 -1.94 14.19 9.24
C GLU A 211 -1.33 14.11 10.65
N GLN A 212 -0.82 15.21 11.19
CA GLN A 212 -0.30 15.24 12.57
C GLN A 212 -1.38 14.95 13.60
N ALA A 213 -2.59 15.49 13.43
CA ALA A 213 -3.71 15.24 14.33
C ALA A 213 -4.17 13.77 14.27
N LEU A 214 -4.19 13.21 13.07
CA LEU A 214 -4.53 11.81 12.81
C LEU A 214 -3.45 10.86 13.37
N ALA A 215 -2.18 11.11 13.08
CA ALA A 215 -1.06 10.31 13.55
C ALA A 215 -0.93 10.31 15.08
N ALA A 216 -1.15 11.46 15.73
CA ALA A 216 -1.16 11.56 17.19
C ALA A 216 -2.23 10.69 17.86
N ASN A 217 -3.27 10.30 17.10
CA ASN A 217 -4.35 9.43 17.56
C ASN A 217 -4.27 8.03 16.93
N GLY A 218 -3.14 7.66 16.31
CA GLY A 218 -2.85 6.31 15.81
C GLY A 218 -3.33 6.02 14.39
N TYR A 219 -3.90 6.99 13.67
CA TYR A 219 -4.20 6.84 12.25
C TYR A 219 -2.93 7.08 11.44
N THR A 220 -2.28 6.01 10.99
CA THR A 220 -0.99 6.04 10.29
C THR A 220 -1.13 5.79 8.79
N GLN A 221 -2.25 5.20 8.34
CA GLN A 221 -2.56 4.98 6.94
C GLN A 221 -3.65 5.94 6.49
N ILE A 222 -3.24 6.95 5.71
CA ILE A 222 -4.12 7.97 5.13
C ILE A 222 -4.01 7.90 3.61
N SER A 223 -5.16 8.00 2.95
CA SER A 223 -5.29 7.92 1.50
C SER A 223 -5.85 9.22 0.92
N TYR A 224 -5.18 9.76 -0.10
CA TYR A 224 -5.52 11.01 -0.76
C TYR A 224 -6.27 10.80 -2.07
N TYR A 225 -7.29 11.63 -2.29
CA TYR A 225 -8.11 11.64 -3.50
C TYR A 225 -8.38 13.06 -4.00
N ALA A 226 -8.66 13.20 -5.30
CA ALA A 226 -9.23 14.40 -5.86
C ALA A 226 -10.73 14.47 -5.57
N VAL A 227 -11.20 15.67 -5.23
CA VAL A 227 -12.62 16.07 -5.24
C VAL A 227 -12.73 17.37 -6.06
N PRO A 228 -13.93 17.83 -6.45
CA PRO A 228 -14.07 19.09 -7.17
C PRO A 228 -13.37 20.23 -6.43
N ASP A 229 -12.50 20.95 -7.14
CA ASP A 229 -11.78 22.12 -6.66
C ASP A 229 -10.98 21.90 -5.37
N GLY A 230 -10.54 20.66 -5.12
CA GLY A 230 -9.88 20.33 -3.87
C GLY A 230 -9.38 18.90 -3.76
N PHE A 231 -9.25 18.43 -2.52
CA PHE A 231 -8.78 17.08 -2.22
C PHE A 231 -9.54 16.48 -1.04
N ALA A 232 -9.44 15.17 -0.88
CA ALA A 232 -9.95 14.44 0.26
C ALA A 232 -8.87 13.57 0.91
N MET A 233 -8.98 13.39 2.22
CA MET A 233 -8.18 12.47 3.03
C MET A 233 -9.10 11.40 3.62
N VAL A 234 -8.80 10.13 3.34
CA VAL A 234 -9.53 8.97 3.85
C VAL A 234 -8.69 8.32 4.94
N THR A 235 -9.26 8.11 6.12
CA THR A 235 -8.60 7.40 7.21
C THR A 235 -8.61 5.89 6.98
N GLN A 236 -7.69 5.16 7.60
CA GLN A 236 -7.84 3.73 7.80
C GLN A 236 -9.16 3.37 8.51
N VAL A 237 -9.57 2.11 8.33
CA VAL A 237 -10.73 1.52 9.01
C VAL A 237 -10.44 1.47 10.50
N GLU A 238 -11.36 2.02 11.28
CA GLU A 238 -11.28 2.03 12.72
C GLU A 238 -12.46 1.29 13.33
N ARG A 239 -12.17 0.33 14.21
CA ARG A 239 -13.18 -0.31 15.04
C ARG A 239 -13.61 0.63 16.18
N ILE A 240 -14.91 0.73 16.38
CA ILE A 240 -15.54 1.57 17.40
C ILE A 240 -16.45 0.74 18.30
N GLU A 241 -16.57 1.18 19.55
CA GLU A 241 -17.51 0.67 20.52
C GLU A 241 -18.93 1.19 20.21
N PRO A 242 -19.99 0.60 20.81
CA PRO A 242 -21.37 1.04 20.59
C PRO A 242 -21.64 2.51 20.90
N ASP A 243 -20.80 3.16 21.72
CA ASP A 243 -20.88 4.59 22.07
C ASP A 243 -20.03 5.50 21.17
N ALA A 244 -19.61 4.97 20.00
CA ALA A 244 -18.68 5.59 19.05
C ALA A 244 -17.25 5.83 19.56
N ALA A 245 -16.91 5.38 20.78
CA ALA A 245 -15.53 5.39 21.28
C ALA A 245 -14.63 4.54 20.39
N SER A 246 -13.38 4.96 20.23
CA SER A 246 -12.37 4.11 19.60
C SER A 246 -12.16 2.84 20.43
N ALA A 247 -12.20 1.66 19.78
CA ALA A 247 -12.03 0.41 20.49
C ALA A 247 -10.67 0.32 21.19
N ALA A 248 -10.63 -0.18 22.42
CA ALA A 248 -9.40 -0.27 23.20
C ALA A 248 -8.49 -1.44 22.76
N VAL A 249 -9.09 -2.48 22.18
CA VAL A 249 -8.42 -3.70 21.72
C VAL A 249 -8.69 -3.89 20.24
N GLN A 250 -7.66 -4.21 19.44
CA GLN A 250 -7.79 -4.39 17.99
C GLN A 250 -8.51 -3.20 17.30
N ARG A 251 -8.21 -1.98 17.76
CA ARG A 251 -8.75 -0.73 17.19
C ARG A 251 -8.58 -0.67 15.68
N TRP A 252 -7.40 -1.11 15.24
CA TRP A 252 -7.03 -1.19 13.84
C TRP A 252 -7.18 -2.63 13.40
N SER A 253 -7.84 -2.84 12.28
CA SER A 253 -8.05 -4.18 11.71
C SER A 253 -6.75 -4.87 11.22
N THR A 254 -5.58 -4.33 11.55
CA THR A 254 -4.26 -4.84 11.15
C THR A 254 -3.68 -5.88 12.11
N GLN A 255 -4.35 -6.19 13.23
CA GLN A 255 -3.91 -7.18 14.24
C GLN A 255 -4.83 -8.41 14.32
N ILE A 256 -5.26 -8.93 13.17
CA ILE A 256 -5.84 -10.27 13.06
C ILE A 256 -4.85 -11.13 12.28
N ASP A 257 -4.48 -12.25 12.88
CA ASP A 257 -3.55 -13.24 12.34
C ASP A 257 -3.98 -13.64 10.90
N PRO A 258 -3.17 -13.38 9.86
CA PRO A 258 -3.56 -13.63 8.47
C PRO A 258 -3.83 -15.12 8.17
N VAL A 259 -3.45 -16.02 9.09
CA VAL A 259 -3.72 -17.47 9.00
C VAL A 259 -5.22 -17.80 9.09
N SER A 260 -6.07 -16.88 9.55
CA SER A 260 -7.53 -17.11 9.62
C SER A 260 -8.33 -16.49 8.45
N LEU A 261 -7.68 -15.79 7.50
CA LEU A 261 -8.37 -14.98 6.49
C LEU A 261 -7.87 -15.20 5.06
N ILE A 262 -8.50 -16.17 4.40
CA ILE A 262 -8.53 -16.40 2.94
C ILE A 262 -9.04 -15.13 2.22
N PRO A 263 -8.54 -14.72 1.03
CA PRO A 263 -8.90 -13.42 0.48
C PRO A 263 -10.31 -13.43 -0.16
N PHE A 264 -11.14 -12.48 0.31
CA PHE A 264 -12.50 -12.11 -0.14
C PHE A 264 -13.65 -13.05 0.19
N ASN A 265 -13.70 -13.54 1.43
CA ASN A 265 -14.99 -13.57 2.10
C ASN A 265 -15.09 -12.31 2.99
N LEU A 266 -15.65 -11.23 2.44
CA LEU A 266 -15.89 -9.98 3.18
C LEU A 266 -16.67 -10.28 4.47
N ASP A 267 -17.62 -11.23 4.42
CA ASP A 267 -18.31 -11.70 5.62
C ASP A 267 -17.39 -12.47 6.56
N ALA A 268 -16.38 -13.22 6.11
CA ALA A 268 -15.42 -13.88 6.98
C ALA A 268 -14.43 -12.91 7.62
N TYR A 269 -14.00 -11.87 6.89
CA TYR A 269 -13.18 -10.78 7.41
C TYR A 269 -13.95 -9.96 8.46
N LEU A 270 -15.18 -9.56 8.13
CA LEU A 270 -16.10 -8.95 9.09
C LEU A 270 -16.40 -9.91 10.24
N LYS A 271 -16.48 -11.23 9.99
CA LYS A 271 -16.68 -12.27 11.00
C LYS A 271 -15.46 -12.55 11.88
N ALA A 272 -14.25 -12.34 11.41
CA ALA A 272 -13.04 -12.48 12.22
C ALA A 272 -12.78 -11.22 13.05
N LEU A 273 -13.27 -10.07 12.59
CA LEU A 273 -13.43 -8.87 13.40
C LEU A 273 -14.49 -9.04 14.50
N LEU A 274 -15.47 -9.97 14.34
CA LEU A 274 -16.52 -10.27 15.34
C LEU A 274 -15.95 -10.84 16.63
N GLY A 275 -15.59 -9.96 17.56
CA GLY A 275 -15.76 -10.33 18.96
C GLY A 275 -17.18 -10.86 19.21
N LYS A 276 -17.42 -11.45 20.38
CA LYS A 276 -18.75 -11.95 20.78
C LYS A 276 -19.83 -10.86 20.90
N ASN A 277 -19.48 -9.59 20.72
CA ASN A 277 -20.35 -8.43 20.86
C ASN A 277 -20.32 -7.67 19.55
N GLY A 278 -21.47 -7.50 18.87
CA GLY A 278 -21.52 -6.91 17.53
C GLY A 278 -20.63 -5.67 17.38
N ASP A 279 -19.74 -5.72 16.40
CA ASP A 279 -18.70 -4.71 16.22
C ASP A 279 -19.14 -3.67 15.17
N SER A 280 -18.93 -2.40 15.51
CA SER A 280 -19.09 -1.28 14.58
C SER A 280 -17.71 -0.81 14.12
N PHE A 281 -17.63 -0.29 12.91
CA PHE A 281 -16.42 0.38 12.43
C PHE A 281 -16.77 1.65 11.68
N ARG A 282 -15.80 2.56 11.60
CA ARG A 282 -15.92 3.79 10.81
C ARG A 282 -14.76 4.00 9.87
N VAL A 283 -15.06 4.68 8.78
CA VAL A 283 -14.10 5.35 7.90
C VAL A 283 -14.47 6.82 7.88
N ILE A 284 -13.49 7.70 8.08
CA ILE A 284 -13.71 9.14 8.05
C ILE A 284 -13.07 9.71 6.79
N VAL A 285 -13.84 10.44 6.01
CA VAL A 285 -13.37 11.15 4.82
C VAL A 285 -13.41 12.64 5.08
N PHE A 286 -12.25 13.29 5.15
CA PHE A 286 -12.14 14.73 5.24
C PHE A 286 -12.06 15.31 3.84
N THR A 287 -13.06 16.08 3.44
CA THR A 287 -13.10 16.77 2.15
C THR A 287 -12.67 18.22 2.33
N PHE A 288 -11.78 18.72 1.48
CA PHE A 288 -11.28 20.10 1.48
C PHE A 288 -11.63 20.72 0.13
N THR A 289 -12.73 21.47 0.07
CA THR A 289 -13.23 22.04 -1.18
C THR A 289 -14.04 23.32 -0.92
N PRO A 290 -13.96 24.33 -1.81
CA PRO A 290 -14.88 25.46 -1.78
C PRO A 290 -16.26 25.11 -2.35
N THR A 291 -16.38 23.97 -3.05
CA THR A 291 -17.57 23.59 -3.79
C THR A 291 -18.60 22.91 -2.87
N PRO A 292 -19.78 23.53 -2.65
CA PRO A 292 -20.83 22.92 -1.84
C PRO A 292 -21.34 21.62 -2.47
N PHE A 293 -21.74 20.66 -1.64
CA PHE A 293 -22.23 19.37 -2.11
C PHE A 293 -23.37 18.82 -1.26
N THR A 294 -24.13 17.92 -1.87
CA THR A 294 -25.06 17.01 -1.21
C THR A 294 -24.53 15.59 -1.34
N ALA A 295 -24.98 14.68 -0.48
CA ALA A 295 -24.74 13.26 -0.74
C ALA A 295 -25.57 12.80 -1.95
N GLY A 296 -25.05 11.86 -2.73
CA GLY A 296 -25.77 11.28 -3.86
C GLY A 296 -25.44 9.81 -4.10
N GLY A 297 -26.16 9.19 -5.03
CA GLY A 297 -25.98 7.78 -5.38
C GLY A 297 -26.50 6.79 -4.34
N SER A 298 -26.07 5.54 -4.46
CA SER A 298 -26.44 4.46 -3.56
C SER A 298 -25.57 4.43 -2.31
N PRO A 299 -26.08 3.94 -1.16
CA PRO A 299 -25.26 3.64 0.01
C PRO A 299 -24.03 2.80 -0.36
N VAL A 300 -22.86 3.21 0.13
CA VAL A 300 -21.62 2.49 -0.11
C VAL A 300 -21.61 1.15 0.62
N ALA A 301 -21.13 0.10 -0.04
CA ALA A 301 -20.91 -1.18 0.60
C ALA A 301 -19.63 -1.16 1.45
N PRO A 302 -19.56 -1.89 2.59
CA PRO A 302 -18.38 -2.01 3.44
C PRO A 302 -17.05 -2.20 2.68
N GLY A 303 -16.99 -3.17 1.76
CA GLY A 303 -15.77 -3.47 1.01
C GLY A 303 -15.32 -2.35 0.08
N GLU A 304 -16.24 -1.52 -0.40
CA GLU A 304 -15.91 -0.36 -1.22
C GLU A 304 -15.32 0.78 -0.36
N ALA A 305 -15.89 1.03 0.83
CA ALA A 305 -15.33 1.99 1.78
C ALA A 305 -13.93 1.59 2.26
N MET A 306 -13.70 0.29 2.45
CA MET A 306 -12.36 -0.26 2.74
C MET A 306 -11.39 -0.07 1.57
N ALA A 307 -11.86 -0.26 0.33
CA ALA A 307 -11.03 -0.04 -0.85
C ALA A 307 -10.57 1.43 -0.98
N TRP A 308 -11.32 2.39 -0.43
CA TRP A 308 -10.88 3.79 -0.39
C TRP A 308 -9.59 3.96 0.44
N VAL A 309 -9.41 3.16 1.49
CA VAL A 309 -8.19 3.18 2.31
C VAL A 309 -6.99 2.68 1.52
N GLU A 310 -7.17 1.67 0.67
CA GLU A 310 -6.07 1.00 -0.05
C GLU A 310 -5.71 1.67 -1.38
N LYS A 311 -6.68 2.25 -2.09
CA LYS A 311 -6.51 2.71 -3.48
C LYS A 311 -6.09 4.17 -3.61
N GLY A 312 -6.04 4.92 -2.50
CA GLY A 312 -5.72 6.34 -2.52
C GLY A 312 -4.24 6.60 -2.74
N ALA A 313 -3.90 7.84 -3.08
CA ALA A 313 -2.50 8.25 -3.12
C ALA A 313 -1.95 8.39 -1.69
N THR A 314 -0.68 8.09 -1.50
CA THR A 314 -0.03 8.11 -0.17
C THR A 314 0.36 9.51 0.31
N ALA A 315 0.30 10.51 -0.57
CA ALA A 315 0.65 11.88 -0.27
C ALA A 315 -0.08 12.86 -1.20
N LEU A 316 -0.26 14.09 -0.72
CA LEU A 316 -0.77 15.19 -1.54
C LEU A 316 0.28 15.63 -2.58
N PRO A 317 -0.02 15.63 -3.89
CA PRO A 317 0.93 16.06 -4.90
C PRO A 317 1.38 17.50 -4.71
N ALA A 318 2.66 17.79 -4.95
CA ALA A 318 3.24 19.13 -4.74
C ALA A 318 2.48 20.26 -5.46
N SER A 319 1.90 19.98 -6.62
CA SER A 319 1.09 20.94 -7.37
C SER A 319 -0.20 21.34 -6.65
N ILE A 320 -0.82 20.40 -5.93
CA ILE A 320 -2.03 20.66 -5.13
C ILE A 320 -1.62 21.22 -3.77
N ALA A 321 -0.58 20.67 -3.14
CA ALA A 321 -0.06 21.11 -1.85
C ALA A 321 0.41 22.57 -1.84
N ALA A 322 0.96 23.07 -2.96
CA ALA A 322 1.42 24.45 -3.08
C ALA A 322 0.29 25.48 -3.30
N GLN A 323 -0.94 25.04 -3.59
CA GLN A 323 -2.08 25.94 -3.76
C GLN A 323 -2.46 26.59 -2.42
N ALA A 324 -2.91 27.83 -2.47
CA ALA A 324 -3.43 28.52 -1.30
C ALA A 324 -4.68 27.81 -0.77
N TYR A 325 -4.77 27.65 0.55
CA TYR A 325 -6.00 27.20 1.20
C TYR A 325 -6.96 28.37 1.29
N GLY A 326 -7.83 28.53 0.29
CA GLY A 326 -8.73 29.68 0.12
C GLY A 326 -9.67 29.89 1.30
N ALA A 327 -10.07 31.14 1.58
CA ALA A 327 -10.96 31.47 2.71
C ALA A 327 -12.34 30.81 2.64
N ASP A 328 -12.76 30.49 1.42
CA ASP A 328 -13.98 29.77 1.04
C ASP A 328 -13.86 28.24 1.11
N THR A 329 -12.63 27.71 1.16
CA THR A 329 -12.39 26.26 1.24
C THR A 329 -12.89 25.72 2.58
N ALA A 330 -13.91 24.85 2.51
CA ALA A 330 -14.47 24.20 3.68
C ALA A 330 -13.84 22.82 3.87
N CYS A 331 -13.55 22.47 5.12
CA CYS A 331 -13.26 21.10 5.49
C CYS A 331 -14.50 20.44 6.07
N THR A 332 -14.99 19.38 5.45
CA THR A 332 -16.12 18.59 5.96
C THR A 332 -15.67 17.16 6.20
N ALA A 333 -15.75 16.72 7.45
CA ALA A 333 -15.58 15.33 7.84
C ALA A 333 -16.89 14.57 7.56
N LEU A 334 -16.82 13.56 6.72
CA LEU A 334 -17.89 12.63 6.40
C LEU A 334 -17.60 11.32 7.12
N VAL A 335 -18.51 10.90 8.00
CA VAL A 335 -18.36 9.66 8.75
C VAL A 335 -19.20 8.59 8.09
N TYR A 336 -18.56 7.48 7.71
CA TYR A 336 -19.20 6.26 7.24
C TYR A 336 -19.09 5.22 8.34
N GLU A 337 -20.18 5.03 9.07
CA GLU A 337 -20.31 4.05 10.15
C GLU A 337 -21.00 2.80 9.63
N PHE A 338 -20.44 1.65 9.94
CA PHE A 338 -20.98 0.35 9.57
C PHE A 338 -21.15 -0.49 10.82
N ARG A 339 -22.32 -1.11 10.95
CA ARG A 339 -22.60 -2.09 12.00
C ARG A 339 -22.58 -3.47 11.40
N ILE A 340 -21.84 -4.37 12.04
CA ILE A 340 -21.77 -5.76 11.62
C ILE A 340 -22.89 -6.54 12.31
N SER A 341 -23.60 -7.36 11.54
CA SER A 341 -24.64 -8.27 12.02
C SER A 341 -24.44 -9.67 11.44
N SER A 342 -25.25 -10.64 11.87
CA SER A 342 -25.28 -12.00 11.29
C SER A 342 -25.65 -12.01 9.79
N LEU A 343 -26.31 -10.96 9.30
CA LEU A 343 -26.72 -10.77 7.91
C LEU A 343 -25.68 -10.00 7.08
N GLY A 344 -24.53 -9.63 7.67
CA GLY A 344 -23.48 -8.83 7.03
C GLY A 344 -23.34 -7.44 7.67
N ALA A 345 -22.39 -6.66 7.15
CA ALA A 345 -22.19 -5.28 7.58
C ALA A 345 -23.08 -4.32 6.79
N MET A 346 -23.75 -3.43 7.51
CA MET A 346 -24.67 -2.45 6.95
C MET A 346 -24.27 -1.05 7.39
N LEU A 347 -24.25 -0.14 6.41
CA LEU A 347 -24.03 1.28 6.66
C LEU A 347 -25.14 1.83 7.57
N GLN A 348 -24.76 2.37 8.73
CA GLN A 348 -25.68 2.96 9.70
C GLN A 348 -26.04 4.37 9.28
N ARG A 349 -27.30 4.63 8.97
CA ARG A 349 -27.77 5.94 8.51
C ARG A 349 -29.18 6.25 9.03
N PRO A 350 -29.40 7.39 9.70
CA PRO A 350 -28.35 8.26 10.25
C PRO A 350 -27.49 7.52 11.29
N SER A 351 -26.30 8.04 11.60
CA SER A 351 -25.59 7.60 12.80
C SER A 351 -26.38 8.01 14.05
N GLU A 352 -26.25 7.23 15.12
CA GLU A 352 -26.74 7.59 16.46
C GLU A 352 -25.94 8.78 17.04
N PHE A 353 -24.70 8.97 16.60
CA PHE A 353 -23.80 10.03 17.05
C PHE A 353 -23.59 11.07 15.95
N ASP A 354 -23.47 12.34 16.35
CA ASP A 354 -23.14 13.39 15.39
C ASP A 354 -21.65 13.38 15.01
N GLY A 355 -21.30 14.12 13.96
CA GLY A 355 -19.91 14.16 13.49
C GLY A 355 -18.92 14.73 14.52
N ARG A 356 -19.37 15.61 15.43
CA ARG A 356 -18.51 16.14 16.50
C ARG A 356 -18.20 15.06 17.51
N GLN A 357 -19.19 14.29 17.94
CA GLN A 357 -19.03 13.19 18.88
C GLN A 357 -18.04 12.14 18.34
N HIS A 358 -18.16 11.73 17.07
CA HIS A 358 -17.18 10.81 16.48
C HIS A 358 -15.75 11.38 16.47
N LEU A 359 -15.57 12.64 16.06
CA LEU A 359 -14.24 13.24 15.99
C LEU A 359 -13.62 13.51 17.37
N GLN A 360 -14.44 13.75 18.40
CA GLN A 360 -14.00 13.83 19.80
C GLN A 360 -13.60 12.44 20.32
N ALA A 361 -14.44 11.44 20.09
CA ALA A 361 -14.17 10.05 20.47
C ALA A 361 -12.90 9.50 19.79
N ALA A 362 -12.63 9.90 18.55
CA ALA A 362 -11.39 9.62 17.82
C ALA A 362 -10.14 10.32 18.37
N GLY A 363 -10.31 11.30 19.26
CA GLY A 363 -9.25 12.20 19.74
C GLY A 363 -8.76 13.23 18.71
N ILE A 364 -9.30 13.22 17.49
CA ILE A 364 -8.90 14.10 16.38
C ILE A 364 -9.22 15.55 16.72
N LEU A 365 -10.44 15.84 17.18
CA LEU A 365 -10.86 17.21 17.46
C LEU A 365 -10.04 17.82 18.61
N LYS A 366 -9.86 17.05 19.69
CA LYS A 366 -9.02 17.44 20.84
C LYS A 366 -7.60 17.82 20.40
N ARG A 367 -7.04 17.11 19.43
CA ARG A 367 -5.69 17.40 18.93
C ARG A 367 -5.66 18.64 18.03
N LEU A 368 -6.69 18.87 17.22
CA LEU A 368 -6.80 20.07 16.38
C LEU A 368 -7.06 21.35 17.18
N GLU A 369 -7.68 21.23 18.35
CA GLU A 369 -7.90 22.34 19.29
C GLU A 369 -6.62 22.76 20.03
N GLN A 370 -5.58 21.93 20.01
CA GLN A 370 -4.27 22.28 20.55
C GLN A 370 -3.47 23.07 19.50
N PRO A 371 -2.77 24.15 19.89
CA PRO A 371 -1.96 24.96 18.97
C PRO A 371 -0.94 24.15 18.16
#